data_AF-A0A1J8R693-F1
#
_entry.id   AF-A0A1J8R693-F1
#
_cell.length_a   1.000
_cell.length_b   1.000
_cell.length_c   1.000
_cell.angle_alpha   90.00
_cell.angle_beta   90.00
_cell.angle_gamma   90.00
#
_symmetry.space_group_name_H-M   'P 1'
#
loop_
_entity.id
_entity.type
_entity.pdbx_description
1 polymer ?
#
loop_
_entity_poly.entity_id
_entity_poly.type
_entity_poly.pdbx_seq_one_letter_code
_entity_poly.pdbx_strand_id
1 'polypeptide(L)'
;MEASHAETSAAGARRLGWRLTPEARKLLTDFAEQVTRFPNSHQRQQLLEEVRRSPGCALAAPGTISTWFQRYRSSTKKKTEDDNLLFPNLAPKQLDVLRTLLRNNPTPAKDMIDIWAACIKGELEDVRMWVSYQQAKVLPRGASDNSMSASPTEPHPHLPTPARSLSPPRVRDMSLPLIATKEESSPPGTPLSEGWPTHAANISLTSSPQHVTDELDELRSQFTQIPAHDGLRPRCDVTAATPSPAMQLAKDINQVMASHHPAPRLPTTHAEFDAMFKPYEEMMTRFIHNVESGKLQHLGWGPNLRKAT
;
A
#
# COMPACT_ATOMS: atom_id res chain seq x y z
N MET A 1 3.33 -12.84 -69.16
CA MET A 1 2.42 -13.36 -68.12
C MET A 1 3.30 -13.88 -66.99
N GLU A 2 3.64 -13.03 -66.02
CA GLU A 2 4.42 -13.42 -64.85
C GLU A 2 3.73 -12.81 -63.63
N ALA A 3 3.15 -13.66 -62.80
CA ALA A 3 2.48 -13.30 -61.57
C ALA A 3 3.50 -13.35 -60.43
N SER A 4 3.97 -12.17 -60.00
CA SER A 4 4.83 -12.02 -58.84
C SER A 4 4.01 -12.17 -57.55
N HIS A 5 4.03 -13.37 -56.96
CA HIS A 5 3.54 -13.62 -55.62
C HIS A 5 4.52 -13.02 -54.60
N ALA A 6 4.20 -11.84 -54.07
CA ALA A 6 4.86 -11.28 -52.91
C ALA A 6 4.32 -11.94 -51.63
N GLU A 7 4.92 -13.06 -51.23
CA GLU A 7 4.77 -13.63 -49.89
C GLU A 7 5.29 -12.64 -48.84
N THR A 8 4.37 -11.84 -48.33
CA THR A 8 4.63 -10.91 -47.23
C THR A 8 4.63 -11.70 -45.93
N SER A 9 5.84 -11.91 -45.40
CA SER A 9 6.13 -12.55 -44.12
C SER A 9 5.41 -11.84 -42.95
N ALA A 10 4.21 -12.34 -42.61
CA ALA A 10 3.35 -11.86 -41.53
C ALA A 10 3.65 -12.51 -40.16
N ALA A 11 4.87 -13.02 -39.93
CA ALA A 11 5.24 -13.70 -38.69
C ALA A 11 5.98 -12.80 -37.67
N GLY A 12 6.29 -11.55 -38.04
CA GLY A 12 7.08 -10.62 -37.24
C GLY A 12 6.30 -9.53 -36.51
N ALA A 13 5.00 -9.37 -36.76
CA ALA A 13 4.14 -8.42 -36.05
C ALA A 13 3.79 -8.97 -34.65
N ARG A 14 4.82 -9.23 -33.85
CA ARG A 14 4.70 -9.52 -32.42
C ARG A 14 4.07 -8.31 -31.78
N ARG A 15 2.73 -8.39 -31.62
CA ARG A 15 1.88 -7.60 -30.73
C ARG A 15 2.60 -6.34 -30.29
N LEU A 16 2.57 -5.29 -31.12
CA LEU A 16 3.00 -3.94 -30.73
C LEU A 16 2.31 -3.67 -29.41
N GLY A 17 3.05 -3.92 -28.34
CA GLY A 17 2.47 -4.20 -27.04
C GLY A 17 1.80 -2.93 -26.61
N TRP A 18 0.48 -2.92 -26.67
CA TRP A 18 -0.31 -1.72 -26.49
C TRP A 18 0.10 -1.11 -25.14
N ARG A 19 0.87 -0.02 -25.20
CA ARG A 19 1.44 0.61 -24.01
C ARG A 19 0.39 1.56 -23.48
N LEU A 20 -0.17 1.25 -22.32
CA LEU A 20 -1.01 2.20 -21.63
C LEU A 20 -0.21 3.47 -21.33
N THR A 21 -0.80 4.62 -21.65
CA THR A 21 -0.25 5.91 -21.29
C THR A 21 -0.12 6.03 -19.76
N PRO A 22 0.77 6.90 -19.25
CA PRO A 22 0.89 7.13 -17.81
C PRO A 22 -0.44 7.58 -17.18
N GLU A 23 -1.22 8.41 -17.88
CA GLU A 23 -2.54 8.86 -17.42
C GLU A 23 -3.54 7.71 -17.28
N ALA A 24 -3.67 6.87 -18.31
CA ALA A 24 -4.54 5.69 -18.27
C ALA A 24 -4.10 4.71 -17.17
N ARG A 25 -2.79 4.56 -16.94
CA ARG A 25 -2.28 3.74 -15.82
C ARG A 25 -2.65 4.32 -14.47
N LYS A 26 -2.53 5.64 -14.29
CA LYS A 26 -2.92 6.32 -13.06
C LYS A 26 -4.40 6.08 -12.76
N LEU A 27 -5.27 6.33 -13.75
CA LEU A 27 -6.71 6.09 -13.63
C LEU A 27 -7.05 4.66 -13.19
N LEU A 28 -6.43 3.65 -13.82
CA LEU A 28 -6.65 2.25 -13.44
C LEU A 28 -6.11 1.91 -12.05
N THR A 29 -5.03 2.57 -11.62
CA THR A 29 -4.43 2.38 -10.30
C THR A 29 -5.31 3.00 -9.23
N ASP A 30 -5.75 4.25 -9.43
CA ASP A 30 -6.65 4.97 -8.53
C ASP A 30 -7.95 4.17 -8.34
N PHE A 31 -8.56 3.67 -9.43
CA PHE A 31 -9.75 2.81 -9.33
C PHE A 31 -9.49 1.51 -8.56
N ALA A 32 -8.35 0.86 -8.78
CA ALA A 32 -8.01 -0.38 -8.10
C ALA A 32 -7.76 -0.20 -6.59
N GLU A 33 -7.29 0.98 -6.19
CA GLU A 33 -6.97 1.34 -4.81
C GLU A 33 -8.19 1.89 -4.07
N GLN A 34 -9.02 2.69 -4.73
CA GLN A 34 -10.17 3.37 -4.12
C GLN A 34 -11.46 2.57 -4.20
N VAL A 35 -11.72 1.89 -5.33
CA VAL A 35 -13.01 1.23 -5.59
C VAL A 35 -12.91 -0.27 -5.41
N THR A 36 -12.20 -0.98 -6.30
CA THR A 36 -12.09 -2.44 -6.24
C THR A 36 -10.99 -3.00 -7.14
N ARG A 37 -10.32 -4.05 -6.65
CA ARG A 37 -9.35 -4.84 -7.42
C ARG A 37 -10.00 -5.87 -8.36
N PHE A 38 -11.32 -6.06 -8.25
CA PHE A 38 -12.09 -7.06 -8.99
C PHE A 38 -13.26 -6.39 -9.73
N PRO A 39 -12.98 -5.51 -10.71
CA PRO A 39 -14.04 -4.80 -11.41
C PRO A 39 -14.98 -5.76 -12.14
N ASN A 40 -16.28 -5.52 -12.03
CA ASN A 40 -17.29 -6.27 -12.75
C ASN A 40 -17.25 -5.94 -14.28
N SER A 41 -18.11 -6.57 -15.08
CA SER A 41 -18.11 -6.35 -16.54
C SER A 41 -18.44 -4.90 -16.92
N HIS A 42 -19.42 -4.31 -16.24
CA HIS A 42 -19.86 -2.93 -16.48
C HIS A 42 -18.77 -1.92 -16.12
N GLN A 43 -18.16 -2.05 -14.95
CA GLN A 43 -17.04 -1.21 -14.50
C GLN A 43 -15.85 -1.29 -15.46
N ARG A 44 -15.52 -2.49 -15.98
CA ARG A 44 -14.46 -2.64 -16.98
C ARG A 44 -14.78 -1.91 -18.29
N GLN A 45 -16.06 -1.87 -18.69
CA GLN A 45 -16.48 -1.12 -19.88
C GLN A 45 -16.40 0.39 -19.66
N GLN A 46 -16.84 0.89 -18.50
CA GLN A 46 -16.70 2.31 -18.13
C GLN A 46 -15.23 2.74 -18.11
N LEU A 47 -14.36 1.97 -17.45
CA LEU A 47 -12.92 2.22 -17.44
C LEU A 47 -12.31 2.18 -18.84
N LEU A 48 -12.78 1.30 -19.72
CA LEU A 48 -12.32 1.26 -21.10
C LEU A 48 -12.68 2.53 -21.86
N GLU A 49 -13.89 3.05 -21.69
CA GLU A 49 -14.32 4.30 -22.30
C GLU A 49 -13.50 5.48 -21.79
N GLU A 50 -13.24 5.56 -20.49
CA GLU A 50 -12.38 6.60 -19.92
C GLU A 50 -10.94 6.52 -20.42
N VAL A 51 -10.36 5.31 -20.45
CA VAL A 51 -9.02 5.11 -21.02
C VAL A 51 -8.99 5.48 -22.50
N ARG A 52 -10.06 5.24 -23.27
CA ARG A 52 -10.13 5.66 -24.68
C ARG A 52 -10.23 7.18 -24.86
N ARG A 53 -10.79 7.90 -23.88
CA ARG A 53 -10.80 9.37 -23.87
C ARG A 53 -9.41 9.96 -23.62
N SER A 54 -8.51 9.22 -22.97
CA SER A 54 -7.13 9.66 -22.77
C SER A 54 -6.34 9.74 -24.09
N PRO A 55 -5.50 10.76 -24.29
CA PRO A 55 -4.74 10.96 -25.52
C PRO A 55 -3.81 9.76 -25.78
N GLY A 56 -3.81 9.24 -27.01
CA GLY A 56 -3.01 8.08 -27.41
C GLY A 56 -3.59 6.70 -27.06
N CYS A 57 -4.78 6.64 -26.44
CA CYS A 57 -5.43 5.39 -26.04
C CYS A 57 -6.76 5.08 -26.77
N ALA A 58 -7.07 5.78 -27.87
CA ALA A 58 -8.33 5.60 -28.61
C ALA A 58 -8.59 4.15 -29.09
N LEU A 59 -7.53 3.39 -29.40
CA LEU A 59 -7.61 2.02 -29.92
C LEU A 59 -7.58 0.94 -28.84
N ALA A 60 -7.91 1.26 -27.58
CA ALA A 60 -7.88 0.28 -26.50
C ALA A 60 -8.86 -0.86 -26.77
N ALA A 61 -8.39 -2.11 -26.73
CA ALA A 61 -9.26 -3.28 -26.79
C ALA A 61 -9.90 -3.57 -25.42
N PRO A 62 -11.12 -4.13 -25.37
CA PRO A 62 -11.77 -4.51 -24.10
C PRO A 62 -10.93 -5.48 -23.24
N GLY A 63 -10.15 -6.36 -23.88
CA GLY A 63 -9.26 -7.29 -23.18
C GLY A 63 -8.10 -6.63 -22.43
N THR A 64 -7.75 -5.38 -22.78
CA THR A 64 -6.62 -4.65 -22.18
C THR A 64 -6.85 -4.39 -20.70
N ILE A 65 -8.05 -3.93 -20.32
CA ILE A 65 -8.40 -3.63 -18.92
C ILE A 65 -8.34 -4.91 -18.08
N SER A 66 -8.94 -6.00 -18.57
CA SER A 66 -8.93 -7.29 -17.88
C SER A 66 -7.52 -7.82 -17.66
N THR A 67 -6.67 -7.74 -18.70
CA THR A 67 -5.26 -8.16 -18.63
C THR A 67 -4.47 -7.29 -17.66
N TRP A 68 -4.75 -5.98 -17.63
CA TRP A 68 -4.10 -5.06 -16.70
C TRP A 68 -4.45 -5.40 -15.25
N PHE A 69 -5.73 -5.59 -14.90
CA PHE A 69 -6.12 -5.97 -13.52
C PHE A 69 -5.59 -7.33 -13.11
N GLN A 70 -5.49 -8.29 -14.04
CA GLN A 70 -4.85 -9.57 -13.77
C GLN A 70 -3.37 -9.38 -13.41
N ARG A 71 -2.62 -8.61 -14.22
CA ARG A 71 -1.21 -8.30 -13.96
C ARG A 71 -1.04 -7.50 -12.67
N TYR A 72 -1.89 -6.51 -12.42
CA TYR A 72 -1.89 -5.70 -11.21
C TYR A 72 -2.01 -6.60 -9.97
N ARG A 73 -3.04 -7.46 -9.91
CA ARG A 73 -3.23 -8.42 -8.81
C ARG A 73 -2.07 -9.40 -8.65
N SER A 74 -1.50 -9.91 -9.75
CA SER A 74 -0.33 -10.79 -9.68
C SER A 74 0.90 -10.03 -9.16
N SER A 75 1.08 -8.77 -9.55
CA SER A 75 2.22 -7.95 -9.12
C SER A 75 2.13 -7.55 -7.64
N THR A 76 0.92 -7.29 -7.14
CA THR A 76 0.70 -7.00 -5.71
C THR A 76 0.93 -8.25 -4.85
N LYS A 77 0.62 -9.45 -5.37
CA LYS A 77 0.90 -10.71 -4.68
C LYS A 77 2.40 -11.00 -4.60
N LYS A 78 3.13 -10.88 -5.72
CA LYS A 78 4.56 -11.20 -5.77
C LYS A 78 5.40 -10.41 -4.76
N LYS A 79 5.12 -9.11 -4.59
CA LYS A 79 5.84 -8.30 -3.57
C LYS A 79 5.66 -8.84 -2.15
N THR A 80 4.50 -9.45 -1.86
CA THR A 80 4.24 -9.99 -0.53
C THR A 80 4.92 -11.35 -0.36
N GLU A 81 4.96 -12.18 -1.42
CA GLU A 81 5.58 -13.50 -1.34
C GLU A 81 7.10 -13.45 -1.25
N ASP A 82 7.77 -12.52 -1.95
CA ASP A 82 9.22 -12.37 -1.86
C ASP A 82 9.66 -12.07 -0.41
N ASP A 83 8.91 -11.21 0.29
CA ASP A 83 9.17 -10.90 1.70
C ASP A 83 8.84 -12.10 2.61
N ASN A 84 7.75 -12.84 2.33
CA ASN A 84 7.37 -14.03 3.12
C ASN A 84 8.40 -15.17 3.00
N LEU A 85 9.04 -15.32 1.83
CA LEU A 85 10.07 -16.35 1.60
C LEU A 85 11.36 -16.03 2.35
N LEU A 86 11.71 -14.75 2.50
CA LEU A 86 12.91 -14.31 3.22
C LEU A 86 12.71 -14.28 4.73
N PHE A 87 11.48 -14.05 5.19
CA PHE A 87 11.15 -13.86 6.60
C PHE A 87 9.95 -14.75 7.01
N PRO A 88 10.09 -16.08 7.00
CA PRO A 88 8.99 -17.02 7.25
C PRO A 88 8.42 -16.92 8.68
N ASN A 89 9.21 -16.43 9.63
CA ASN A 89 8.81 -16.23 11.02
C ASN A 89 7.86 -15.03 11.22
N LEU A 90 7.79 -14.13 10.23
CA LEU A 90 6.91 -12.97 10.27
C LEU A 90 5.64 -13.27 9.47
N ALA A 91 4.50 -13.28 10.15
CA ALA A 91 3.20 -13.44 9.51
C ALA A 91 2.93 -12.28 8.53
N PRO A 92 2.22 -12.52 7.42
CA PRO A 92 1.94 -11.47 6.42
C PRO A 92 1.29 -10.21 6.99
N LYS A 93 0.41 -10.37 8.00
CA LYS A 93 -0.23 -9.26 8.72
C LYS A 93 0.79 -8.42 9.51
N GLN A 94 1.80 -9.04 10.11
CA GLN A 94 2.88 -8.35 10.82
C GLN A 94 3.72 -7.53 9.83
N LEU A 95 4.00 -8.09 8.64
CA LEU A 95 4.72 -7.38 7.59
C LEU A 95 3.97 -6.12 7.11
N ASP A 96 2.64 -6.17 6.98
CA ASP A 96 1.84 -4.98 6.63
C ASP A 96 1.95 -3.86 7.69
N VAL A 97 1.98 -4.24 8.96
CA VAL A 97 2.17 -3.31 10.08
C VAL A 97 3.57 -2.70 10.05
N LEU A 98 4.60 -3.52 9.81
CA LEU A 98 5.98 -3.05 9.68
C LEU A 98 6.21 -2.17 8.43
N ARG A 99 5.50 -2.42 7.32
CA ARG A 99 5.48 -1.51 6.15
C ARG A 99 4.94 -0.13 6.52
N THR A 100 3.93 -0.09 7.39
CA THR A 100 3.38 1.18 7.90
C THR A 100 4.41 1.92 8.76
N LEU A 101 5.18 1.21 9.58
CA LEU A 101 6.30 1.78 10.34
C LEU A 101 7.31 2.47 9.41
N LEU A 102 7.81 1.76 8.39
CA LEU A 102 8.81 2.30 7.45
C LEU A 102 8.29 3.44 6.58
N ARG A 103 6.98 3.44 6.26
CA ARG A 103 6.33 4.53 5.54
C ARG A 103 6.36 5.83 6.34
N ASN A 104 6.17 5.74 7.65
CA ASN A 104 6.16 6.90 8.55
C ASN A 104 7.57 7.28 9.03
N ASN A 105 8.46 6.29 9.18
CA ASN A 105 9.80 6.45 9.69
C ASN A 105 10.77 5.60 8.85
N PRO A 106 11.40 6.16 7.81
CA PRO A 106 12.32 5.40 6.93
C PRO A 106 13.54 4.83 7.69
N THR A 107 13.98 5.54 8.73
CA THR A 107 15.10 5.16 9.59
C THR A 107 14.64 5.04 11.05
N PRO A 108 13.91 3.96 11.39
CA PRO A 108 13.42 3.79 12.75
C PRO A 108 14.60 3.59 13.72
N ALA A 109 14.56 4.27 14.86
CA ALA A 109 15.54 4.07 15.94
C ALA A 109 15.40 2.66 16.54
N LYS A 110 16.48 2.15 17.15
CA LYS A 110 16.53 0.80 17.74
C LYS A 110 15.39 0.55 18.73
N ASP A 111 15.17 1.47 19.66
CA ASP A 111 14.13 1.35 20.68
C ASP A 111 12.73 1.27 20.06
N MET A 112 12.50 1.96 18.95
CA MET A 112 11.25 1.87 18.21
C MET A 112 11.09 0.48 17.59
N ILE A 113 12.13 -0.08 16.99
CA ILE A 113 12.10 -1.45 16.46
C ILE A 113 11.77 -2.45 17.60
N ASP A 114 12.37 -2.27 18.78
CA ASP A 114 12.14 -3.12 19.95
C ASP A 114 10.66 -3.06 20.41
N ILE A 115 10.08 -1.86 20.47
CA ILE A 115 8.65 -1.66 20.80
C ILE A 115 7.75 -2.33 19.77
N TRP A 116 8.02 -2.13 18.47
CA TRP A 116 7.19 -2.71 17.41
C TRP A 116 7.28 -4.24 17.38
N ALA A 117 8.45 -4.82 17.62
CA ALA A 117 8.61 -6.26 17.74
C ALA A 117 7.73 -6.83 18.87
N ALA A 118 7.71 -6.16 20.03
CA ALA A 118 6.83 -6.52 21.14
C ALA A 118 5.34 -6.37 20.78
N CYS A 119 4.95 -5.25 20.14
CA CYS A 119 3.56 -4.99 19.75
C CYS A 119 3.01 -6.02 18.75
N ILE A 120 3.81 -6.42 17.75
CA ILE A 120 3.38 -7.39 16.74
C ILE A 120 3.56 -8.84 17.21
N LYS A 121 4.15 -9.06 18.39
CA LYS A 121 4.55 -10.38 18.92
C LYS A 121 5.48 -11.14 17.96
N GLY A 122 6.40 -10.41 17.34
CA GLY A 122 7.42 -10.97 16.46
C GLY A 122 8.77 -11.15 17.17
N GLU A 123 9.62 -12.02 16.64
CA GLU A 123 10.99 -12.14 17.12
C GLU A 123 11.79 -10.88 16.78
N LEU A 124 12.51 -10.34 17.76
CA LEU A 124 13.18 -9.05 17.62
C LEU A 124 14.20 -9.04 16.47
N GLU A 125 14.95 -10.13 16.32
CA GLU A 125 15.99 -10.22 15.29
C GLU A 125 15.40 -10.32 13.88
N ASP A 126 14.28 -11.01 13.70
CA ASP A 126 13.59 -11.06 12.42
C ASP A 126 13.06 -9.68 12.02
N VAL A 127 12.51 -8.92 12.97
CA VAL A 127 12.02 -7.56 12.72
C VAL A 127 13.18 -6.63 12.36
N ARG A 128 14.31 -6.69 13.08
CA ARG A 128 15.52 -5.91 12.77
C ARG A 128 16.08 -6.24 11.39
N MET A 129 16.15 -7.52 11.06
CA MET A 129 16.65 -8.00 9.78
C MET A 129 15.74 -7.55 8.63
N TRP A 130 14.42 -7.66 8.81
CA TRP A 130 13.44 -7.19 7.84
C TRP A 130 13.54 -5.68 7.60
N VAL A 131 13.65 -4.88 8.68
CA VAL A 131 13.83 -3.41 8.58
C VAL A 131 15.10 -3.06 7.81
N SER A 132 16.22 -3.72 8.14
CA SER A 132 17.50 -3.51 7.47
C SER A 132 17.44 -3.89 5.98
N TYR A 133 16.80 -5.01 5.65
CA TYR A 133 16.57 -5.44 4.27
C TYR A 133 15.77 -4.40 3.47
N GLN A 134 14.69 -3.86 4.04
CA GLN A 134 13.89 -2.85 3.35
C GLN A 134 14.65 -1.53 3.17
N GLN A 135 15.44 -1.11 4.16
CA GLN A 135 16.30 0.08 4.03
C GLN A 135 17.34 -0.08 2.91
N ALA A 136 17.98 -1.25 2.83
CA ALA A 136 18.93 -1.57 1.76
C ALA A 136 18.26 -1.61 0.37
N LYS A 137 16.98 -1.98 0.30
CA LYS A 137 16.18 -2.03 -0.93
C LYS A 137 15.73 -0.65 -1.40
N VAL A 138 15.42 0.27 -0.47
CA VAL A 138 15.01 1.65 -0.77
C VAL A 138 16.21 2.50 -1.15
N LEU A 139 17.39 2.23 -0.57
CA LEU A 139 18.61 2.92 -0.93
C LEU A 139 18.85 2.68 -2.44
N PRO A 140 18.78 3.72 -3.29
CA PRO A 140 18.93 3.54 -4.72
C PRO A 140 20.27 2.88 -4.97
N ARG A 141 20.24 1.67 -5.53
CA ARG A 141 21.42 0.93 -6.02
C ARG A 141 22.09 1.64 -7.22
N GLY A 142 22.01 2.97 -7.27
CA GLY A 142 22.52 3.84 -8.33
C GLY A 142 23.61 4.80 -7.86
N ALA A 143 24.04 4.75 -6.58
CA ALA A 143 25.16 5.57 -6.08
C ALA A 143 26.44 4.77 -5.80
N SER A 144 26.40 3.43 -5.89
CA SER A 144 27.54 2.56 -5.58
C SER A 144 28.24 1.97 -6.82
N ASP A 145 28.07 2.57 -8.00
CA ASP A 145 28.83 2.20 -9.21
C ASP A 145 29.89 3.24 -9.60
N ASN A 146 30.03 4.33 -8.83
CA ASN A 146 31.06 5.36 -9.06
C ASN A 146 32.30 5.21 -8.18
N SER A 147 32.40 4.14 -7.38
CA SER A 147 33.70 3.73 -6.84
C SER A 147 34.42 2.87 -7.88
N MET A 148 34.79 3.52 -8.99
CA MET A 148 36.02 3.15 -9.66
C MET A 148 37.15 3.37 -8.66
N SER A 149 37.42 2.34 -7.86
CA SER A 149 38.74 2.12 -7.31
C SER A 149 39.66 1.88 -8.51
N ALA A 150 40.11 2.98 -9.12
CA ALA A 150 41.31 3.01 -9.91
C ALA A 150 42.48 2.72 -8.96
N SER A 151 42.64 1.46 -8.57
CA SER A 151 43.96 0.98 -8.21
C SER A 151 44.76 0.94 -9.52
N PRO A 152 45.89 1.66 -9.62
CA PRO A 152 46.77 1.55 -10.77
C PRO A 152 47.30 0.12 -10.79
N THR A 153 46.70 -0.72 -11.63
CA THR A 153 47.19 -2.06 -11.86
C THR A 153 48.45 -1.91 -12.70
N GLU A 154 49.59 -2.22 -12.09
CA GLU A 154 50.81 -2.55 -12.81
C GLU A 154 50.47 -3.44 -14.02
N PRO A 155 51.11 -3.22 -15.18
CA PRO A 155 50.84 -3.97 -16.39
C PRO A 155 51.14 -5.45 -16.16
N HIS A 156 50.10 -6.23 -15.83
CA HIS A 156 50.20 -7.68 -15.79
C HIS A 156 50.44 -8.19 -17.21
N PRO A 157 51.45 -9.05 -17.42
CA PRO A 157 51.74 -9.62 -18.74
C PRO A 157 50.51 -10.41 -19.22
N HIS A 158 49.99 -9.98 -20.36
CA HIS A 158 48.84 -10.55 -21.03
C HIS A 158 49.05 -12.04 -21.29
N LEU A 159 48.21 -12.89 -20.68
CA LEU A 159 48.05 -14.26 -21.14
C LEU A 159 47.44 -14.24 -22.55
N PRO A 160 47.94 -15.06 -23.49
CA PRO A 160 47.41 -15.09 -24.85
C PRO A 160 45.96 -15.55 -24.84
N THR A 161 45.07 -14.65 -25.27
CA THR A 161 43.66 -14.94 -25.53
C THR A 161 43.58 -16.10 -26.53
N PRO A 162 43.02 -17.27 -26.18
CA PRO A 162 42.88 -18.36 -27.12
C PRO A 162 42.01 -17.93 -28.31
N ALA A 163 42.56 -18.11 -29.51
CA ALA A 163 41.91 -17.75 -30.75
C ALA A 163 40.60 -18.55 -30.91
N ARG A 164 39.50 -17.80 -31.11
CA ARG A 164 38.23 -18.23 -31.71
C ARG A 164 37.73 -19.61 -31.27
N SER A 165 37.03 -19.65 -30.14
CA SER A 165 36.06 -20.71 -29.87
C SER A 165 34.92 -20.62 -30.90
N LEU A 166 35.01 -21.45 -31.94
CA LEU A 166 33.91 -21.74 -32.85
C LEU A 166 32.87 -22.55 -32.05
N SER A 167 31.82 -21.86 -31.60
CA SER A 167 30.67 -22.54 -31.00
C SER A 167 30.04 -23.46 -32.04
N PRO A 168 29.77 -24.74 -31.72
CA PRO A 168 29.24 -25.69 -32.68
C PRO A 168 27.82 -25.28 -33.14
N PRO A 169 27.46 -25.51 -34.41
CA PRO A 169 26.13 -25.23 -34.92
C PRO A 169 25.08 -26.04 -34.14
N ARG A 170 24.05 -25.33 -33.63
CA ARG A 170 22.90 -25.96 -32.99
C ARG A 170 22.14 -26.77 -34.04
N VAL A 171 22.37 -28.08 -34.05
CA VAL A 171 21.54 -29.05 -34.77
C VAL A 171 20.18 -29.06 -34.08
N ARG A 172 19.18 -28.43 -34.71
CA ARG A 172 17.79 -28.55 -34.31
C ARG A 172 17.23 -29.81 -34.95
N ASP A 173 17.35 -30.93 -34.25
CA ASP A 173 16.46 -32.08 -34.45
C ASP A 173 16.43 -32.87 -33.14
N MET A 174 15.59 -32.40 -32.22
CA MET A 174 15.12 -33.24 -31.13
C MET A 174 13.61 -33.42 -31.30
N SER A 175 13.26 -34.43 -32.08
CA SER A 175 11.95 -35.05 -32.09
C SER A 175 11.69 -35.60 -30.69
N LEU A 176 10.81 -34.93 -29.95
CA LEU A 176 10.34 -35.43 -28.66
C LEU A 176 9.51 -36.70 -28.90
N PRO A 177 9.73 -37.78 -28.14
CA PRO A 177 8.89 -38.97 -28.23
C PRO A 177 7.46 -38.64 -27.77
N LEU A 178 6.48 -39.11 -28.55
CA LEU A 178 5.06 -39.10 -28.17
C LEU A 178 4.91 -39.82 -26.83
N ILE A 179 4.50 -39.09 -25.79
CA ILE A 179 4.06 -39.67 -24.53
C ILE A 179 2.70 -40.31 -24.79
N ALA A 180 2.67 -41.64 -24.87
CA ALA A 180 1.45 -42.42 -24.89
C ALA A 180 0.66 -42.15 -23.60
N THR A 181 -0.52 -41.56 -23.73
CA THR A 181 -1.51 -41.46 -22.66
C THR A 181 -1.95 -42.86 -22.25
N LYS A 182 -1.50 -43.29 -21.08
CA LYS A 182 -2.01 -44.48 -20.41
C LYS A 182 -3.40 -44.14 -19.85
N GLU A 183 -4.41 -44.69 -20.50
CA GLU A 183 -5.80 -44.72 -20.04
C GLU A 183 -5.85 -45.55 -18.75
N GLU A 184 -6.03 -44.88 -17.62
CA GLU A 184 -6.17 -45.53 -16.30
C GLU A 184 -7.66 -45.79 -16.05
N SER A 185 -8.04 -47.06 -16.16
CA SER A 185 -9.39 -47.56 -15.92
C SER A 185 -9.81 -47.32 -14.46
N SER A 186 -10.93 -46.62 -14.27
CA SER A 186 -11.60 -46.53 -12.99
C SER A 186 -12.10 -47.91 -12.53
N PRO A 187 -11.84 -48.35 -11.29
CA PRO A 187 -12.58 -49.45 -10.69
C PRO A 187 -13.93 -48.95 -10.12
N PRO A 188 -14.99 -49.79 -10.17
CA PRO A 188 -16.30 -49.46 -9.66
C PRO A 188 -16.40 -49.70 -8.15
N GLY A 189 -17.00 -48.74 -7.44
CA GLY A 189 -17.90 -48.93 -6.30
C GLY A 189 -17.41 -49.67 -5.06
N THR A 190 -17.40 -48.97 -3.92
CA THR A 190 -18.03 -49.51 -2.71
C THR A 190 -18.48 -48.36 -1.78
N PRO A 191 -19.71 -48.40 -1.24
CA PRO A 191 -20.20 -47.44 -0.26
C PRO A 191 -20.00 -47.97 1.15
N LEU A 192 -19.46 -47.19 2.09
CA LEU A 192 -19.70 -47.46 3.52
C LEU A 192 -19.28 -46.31 4.45
N SER A 193 -20.10 -46.19 5.50
CA SER A 193 -19.93 -45.47 6.77
C SER A 193 -20.20 -43.96 6.77
N GLU A 194 -21.37 -43.53 7.23
CA GLU A 194 -21.89 -43.53 8.62
C GLU A 194 -21.20 -42.51 9.53
N GLY A 195 -22.02 -41.56 10.00
CA GLY A 195 -21.98 -41.10 11.38
C GLY A 195 -21.07 -39.92 11.69
N TRP A 196 -21.50 -38.72 11.32
CA TRP A 196 -21.07 -37.51 12.05
C TRP A 196 -22.29 -36.86 12.71
N PRO A 197 -22.31 -36.69 14.04
CA PRO A 197 -23.48 -36.24 14.75
C PRO A 197 -23.77 -34.77 14.47
N THR A 198 -25.02 -34.54 14.06
CA THR A 198 -25.67 -33.25 13.96
C THR A 198 -25.92 -32.69 15.36
N HIS A 199 -25.10 -31.74 15.80
CA HIS A 199 -25.52 -30.79 16.84
C HIS A 199 -25.97 -29.50 16.17
N ALA A 200 -27.28 -29.44 15.92
CA ALA A 200 -28.00 -28.21 15.68
C ALA A 200 -28.00 -27.37 16.96
N ALA A 201 -27.35 -26.21 16.92
CA ALA A 201 -27.62 -25.11 17.83
C ALA A 201 -28.04 -23.91 16.98
N ASN A 202 -29.35 -23.79 16.83
CA ASN A 202 -30.03 -22.69 16.16
C ASN A 202 -30.00 -21.48 17.11
N ILE A 203 -29.03 -20.60 16.93
CA ILE A 203 -29.00 -19.28 17.58
C ILE A 203 -29.40 -18.26 16.51
N SER A 204 -30.66 -17.84 16.57
CA SER A 204 -31.18 -16.70 15.83
C SER A 204 -30.48 -15.43 16.34
N LEU A 205 -29.47 -14.97 15.61
CA LEU A 205 -28.92 -13.63 15.78
C LEU A 205 -29.78 -12.64 14.99
N THR A 206 -30.45 -11.81 15.78
CA THR A 206 -31.19 -10.63 15.36
C THR A 206 -30.41 -9.80 14.34
N SER A 207 -31.09 -9.40 13.29
CA SER A 207 -30.62 -8.50 12.24
C SER A 207 -30.23 -7.14 12.83
N SER A 208 -28.93 -6.82 12.78
CA SER A 208 -28.44 -5.44 12.96
C SER A 208 -28.50 -4.70 11.62
N PRO A 209 -29.04 -3.46 11.59
CA PRO A 209 -29.12 -2.67 10.37
C PRO A 209 -27.72 -2.21 9.94
N GLN A 210 -27.40 -2.45 8.67
CA GLN A 210 -26.22 -1.89 8.01
C GLN A 210 -26.40 -0.38 7.88
N HIS A 211 -25.62 0.39 8.65
CA HIS A 211 -25.53 1.83 8.48
C HIS A 211 -24.40 2.14 7.49
N VAL A 212 -24.76 2.99 6.53
CA VAL A 212 -23.95 3.54 5.44
C VAL A 212 -22.74 4.28 6.02
N THR A 213 -21.53 3.87 5.64
CA THR A 213 -20.32 4.70 5.74
C THR A 213 -19.86 4.99 4.31
N ASP A 214 -20.47 6.03 3.75
CA ASP A 214 -19.96 6.74 2.59
C ASP A 214 -19.97 8.23 2.99
N GLU A 215 -19.07 9.02 2.43
CA GLU A 215 -18.75 10.43 2.78
C GLU A 215 -17.70 10.66 3.89
N LEU A 216 -16.44 10.44 3.53
CA LEU A 216 -15.34 11.17 4.14
C LEU A 216 -14.21 11.39 3.14
N ASP A 217 -14.49 12.06 2.01
CA ASP A 217 -13.44 12.46 1.06
C ASP A 217 -13.73 13.78 0.29
N GLU A 218 -14.44 14.74 0.90
CA GLU A 218 -14.77 16.01 0.24
C GLU A 218 -14.38 17.28 1.03
N LEU A 219 -13.20 17.29 1.67
CA LEU A 219 -12.67 18.50 2.32
C LEU A 219 -11.19 18.83 2.03
N ARG A 220 -10.60 18.24 0.99
CA ARG A 220 -9.19 18.52 0.61
C ARG A 220 -8.99 19.33 -0.67
N SER A 221 -10.04 19.89 -1.26
CA SER A 221 -9.98 20.55 -2.58
C SER A 221 -10.36 22.05 -2.60
N GLN A 222 -10.04 22.82 -1.54
CA GLN A 222 -10.29 24.27 -1.53
C GLN A 222 -9.06 25.16 -1.22
N PHE A 223 -7.86 24.61 -1.09
CA PHE A 223 -6.66 25.39 -0.75
C PHE A 223 -5.56 25.34 -1.81
N THR A 224 -5.85 25.79 -3.03
CA THR A 224 -4.82 26.31 -3.96
C THR A 224 -5.47 27.09 -5.10
N GLN A 225 -5.87 28.34 -4.84
CA GLN A 225 -5.82 29.38 -5.86
C GLN A 225 -5.06 30.56 -5.26
N ILE A 226 -3.78 30.65 -5.61
CA ILE A 226 -2.95 31.83 -5.38
C ILE A 226 -2.94 32.58 -6.71
N PRO A 227 -3.60 33.74 -6.82
CA PRO A 227 -3.46 34.61 -7.98
C PRO A 227 -2.05 35.19 -8.00
N ALA A 228 -1.39 35.08 -9.15
CA ALA A 228 -0.15 35.80 -9.42
C ALA A 228 -0.45 37.29 -9.54
N HIS A 229 -0.15 38.06 -8.49
CA HIS A 229 -0.02 39.52 -8.58
C HIS A 229 1.44 39.90 -8.43
N ASP A 230 1.98 40.35 -9.56
CA ASP A 230 3.23 41.05 -9.71
C ASP A 230 3.11 42.46 -9.10
N GLY A 231 4.19 42.98 -8.52
CA GLY A 231 4.32 44.42 -8.25
C GLY A 231 4.48 44.88 -6.80
N LEU A 232 5.73 45.25 -6.49
CA LEU A 232 6.16 46.35 -5.62
C LEU A 232 5.86 46.28 -4.11
N ARG A 233 6.95 46.04 -3.37
CA ARG A 233 7.09 46.15 -1.91
C ARG A 233 6.77 47.56 -1.37
N PRO A 234 5.91 47.64 -0.34
CA PRO A 234 6.03 48.65 0.71
C PRO A 234 6.60 48.01 1.97
N ARG A 235 7.61 48.67 2.52
CA ARG A 235 8.26 48.36 3.79
C ARG A 235 7.30 48.79 4.90
N CYS A 236 6.79 47.83 5.68
CA CYS A 236 5.96 48.12 6.86
C CYS A 236 6.55 47.49 8.11
N ASP A 237 6.49 48.27 9.17
CA ASP A 237 7.06 48.05 10.49
C ASP A 237 6.59 46.77 11.17
N VAL A 238 7.51 46.17 11.93
CA VAL A 238 7.34 44.93 12.69
C VAL A 238 6.46 45.20 13.91
N THR A 239 5.14 45.08 13.76
CA THR A 239 4.24 44.87 14.89
C THR A 239 4.37 43.43 15.39
N ALA A 240 4.58 43.28 16.70
CA ALA A 240 4.78 41.99 17.39
C ALA A 240 3.69 40.97 17.01
N ALA A 241 4.12 39.88 16.37
CA ALA A 241 3.26 38.81 15.91
C ALA A 241 2.57 38.12 17.10
N THR A 242 1.25 38.22 17.16
CA THR A 242 0.41 37.45 18.08
C THR A 242 0.56 35.97 17.72
N PRO A 243 0.90 35.07 18.67
CA PRO A 243 1.07 33.66 18.38
C PRO A 243 -0.24 33.07 17.85
N SER A 244 -0.12 32.26 16.79
CA SER A 244 -1.25 31.53 16.21
C SER A 244 -2.01 30.75 17.31
N PRO A 245 -3.35 30.70 17.30
CA PRO A 245 -4.15 29.90 18.24
C PRO A 245 -3.69 28.44 18.35
N ALA A 246 -3.16 27.87 17.26
CA ALA A 246 -2.59 26.52 17.26
C ALA A 246 -1.33 26.39 18.12
N MET A 247 -0.48 27.43 18.15
CA MET A 247 0.70 27.46 19.02
C MET A 247 0.31 27.63 20.49
N GLN A 248 -0.74 28.37 20.78
CA GLN A 248 -1.23 28.51 22.16
C GLN A 248 -1.76 27.16 22.67
N LEU A 249 -2.54 26.44 21.87
CA LEU A 249 -3.01 25.09 22.21
C LEU A 249 -1.85 24.11 22.45
N ALA A 250 -0.83 24.12 21.59
CA ALA A 250 0.34 23.28 21.76
C ALA A 250 1.13 23.62 23.04
N LYS A 251 1.19 24.91 23.40
CA LYS A 251 1.84 25.37 24.63
C LYS A 251 1.05 24.94 25.88
N ASP A 252 -0.28 25.05 25.83
CA ASP A 252 -1.16 24.64 26.93
C ASP A 252 -1.11 23.12 27.14
N ILE A 253 -1.10 22.31 26.06
CA ILE A 253 -0.93 20.85 26.14
C ILE A 253 0.42 20.50 26.77
N ASN A 254 1.51 21.11 26.30
CA ASN A 254 2.84 20.88 26.85
C ASN A 254 2.96 21.34 28.31
N GLN A 255 2.29 22.42 28.69
CA GLN A 255 2.28 22.91 30.06
C GLN A 255 1.51 21.95 30.99
N VAL A 256 0.37 21.41 30.55
CA VAL A 256 -0.39 20.40 31.30
C VAL A 256 0.41 19.10 31.44
N MET A 257 1.18 18.70 30.42
CA MET A 257 2.08 17.54 30.54
C MET A 257 3.31 17.82 31.41
N ALA A 258 3.79 19.07 31.46
CA ALA A 258 4.96 19.47 32.25
C ALA A 258 4.63 19.72 33.72
N SER A 259 3.38 20.02 34.06
CA SER A 259 2.94 19.99 35.46
C SER A 259 3.05 18.57 36.00
N HIS A 260 4.04 18.37 36.86
CA HIS A 260 4.38 17.11 37.52
C HIS A 260 3.14 16.33 37.97
N HIS A 261 2.73 15.36 37.16
CA HIS A 261 1.87 14.31 37.65
C HIS A 261 2.70 13.51 38.67
N PRO A 262 2.24 13.40 39.93
CA PRO A 262 2.87 12.47 40.87
C PRO A 262 2.85 11.08 40.22
N ALA A 263 3.95 10.34 40.36
CA ALA A 263 4.15 9.03 39.73
C ALA A 263 2.87 8.19 39.80
N PRO A 264 2.45 7.55 38.70
CA PRO A 264 1.16 6.86 38.61
C PRO A 264 1.06 5.84 39.73
N ARG A 265 0.21 6.14 40.72
CA ARG A 265 -0.11 5.21 41.81
C ARG A 265 -1.15 4.24 41.26
N LEU A 266 -0.88 2.94 41.38
CA LEU A 266 -1.89 1.94 41.09
C LEU A 266 -2.95 2.00 42.21
N PRO A 267 -4.24 2.10 41.88
CA PRO A 267 -5.29 2.12 42.88
C PRO A 267 -5.34 0.76 43.56
N THR A 268 -5.34 0.77 44.89
CA THR A 268 -5.36 -0.44 45.71
C THR A 268 -6.78 -0.90 46.02
N THR A 269 -7.77 -0.02 45.81
CA THR A 269 -9.19 -0.29 46.04
C THR A 269 -10.04 0.26 44.90
N HIS A 270 -11.26 -0.29 44.74
CA HIS A 270 -12.22 0.20 43.75
C HIS A 270 -12.62 1.67 44.00
N ALA A 271 -12.84 2.04 45.26
CA ALA A 271 -13.19 3.42 45.62
C ALA A 271 -12.06 4.40 45.27
N GLU A 272 -10.80 3.99 45.40
CA GLU A 272 -9.64 4.77 44.96
C GLU A 272 -9.60 4.91 43.43
N PHE A 273 -9.88 3.82 42.69
CA PHE A 273 -10.00 3.88 41.23
C PHE A 273 -11.09 4.87 40.77
N ASP A 274 -12.28 4.81 41.37
CA ASP A 274 -13.38 5.72 41.06
C ASP A 274 -13.00 7.17 41.38
N ALA A 275 -12.34 7.40 42.53
CA ALA A 275 -11.88 8.72 42.94
C ALA A 275 -10.81 9.29 41.99
N MET A 276 -9.93 8.45 41.44
CA MET A 276 -8.94 8.87 40.44
C MET A 276 -9.59 9.19 39.09
N PHE A 277 -10.69 8.55 38.73
CA PHE A 277 -11.36 8.76 37.44
C PHE A 277 -12.33 9.94 37.44
N LYS A 278 -12.90 10.28 38.61
CA LYS A 278 -13.88 11.36 38.77
C LYS A 278 -13.49 12.71 38.12
N PRO A 279 -12.24 13.21 38.20
CA PRO A 279 -11.87 14.46 37.52
C PRO A 279 -11.96 14.38 36.00
N TYR A 280 -11.67 13.21 35.42
CA TYR A 280 -11.76 12.99 33.97
C TYR A 280 -13.20 12.86 33.52
N GLU A 281 -14.05 12.22 34.33
CA GLU A 281 -15.49 12.18 34.10
C GLU A 281 -16.08 13.59 34.09
N GLU A 282 -15.79 14.41 35.11
CA GLU A 282 -16.22 15.81 35.16
C GLU A 282 -15.72 16.64 33.96
N MET A 283 -14.48 16.41 33.52
CA MET A 283 -13.91 17.04 32.32
C MET A 283 -14.66 16.63 31.05
N MET A 284 -14.95 15.33 30.89
CA MET A 284 -15.69 14.79 29.74
C MET A 284 -17.12 15.32 29.72
N THR A 285 -17.82 15.32 30.85
CA THR A 285 -19.17 15.88 30.97
C THR A 285 -19.19 17.36 30.62
N ARG A 286 -18.20 18.14 31.09
CA ARG A 286 -18.08 19.56 30.74
C ARG A 286 -17.80 19.75 29.25
N PHE A 287 -16.97 18.90 28.65
CA PHE A 287 -16.68 18.95 27.22
C PHE A 287 -17.94 18.68 26.40
N ILE A 288 -18.67 17.59 26.68
CA ILE A 288 -19.92 17.24 26.01
C ILE A 288 -20.93 18.39 26.15
N HIS A 289 -21.10 18.94 27.36
CA HIS A 289 -21.99 20.08 27.58
C HIS A 289 -21.59 21.30 26.74
N ASN A 290 -20.29 21.60 26.60
CA ASN A 290 -19.82 22.71 25.77
C ASN A 290 -20.03 22.47 24.26
N VAL A 291 -19.97 21.21 23.80
CA VAL A 291 -20.32 20.84 22.42
C VAL A 291 -21.82 21.01 22.20
N GLU A 292 -22.65 20.47 23.09
CA GLU A 292 -24.12 20.53 22.99
C GLU A 292 -24.65 21.96 23.09
N SER A 293 -24.05 22.80 23.95
CA SER A 293 -24.42 24.21 24.09
C SER A 293 -23.90 25.09 22.94
N GLY A 294 -23.18 24.53 21.95
CA GLY A 294 -22.60 25.28 20.84
C GLY A 294 -21.43 26.19 21.19
N LYS A 295 -20.88 26.11 22.42
CA LYS A 295 -19.73 26.96 22.83
C LYS A 295 -18.49 26.68 22.00
N LEU A 296 -18.33 25.45 21.51
CA LEU A 296 -17.20 25.03 20.68
C LEU A 296 -17.49 25.11 19.16
N GLN A 297 -18.60 25.73 18.75
CA GLN A 297 -18.97 25.85 17.33
C GLN A 297 -17.93 26.62 16.51
N HIS A 298 -17.26 27.61 17.12
CA HIS A 298 -16.17 28.36 16.47
C HIS A 298 -14.94 27.49 16.15
N LEU A 299 -14.78 26.34 16.79
CA LEU A 299 -13.75 25.35 16.47
C LEU A 299 -14.22 24.29 15.45
N GLY A 300 -15.47 24.37 14.99
CA GLY A 300 -16.09 23.36 14.12
C GLY A 300 -16.78 22.22 14.86
N TRP A 301 -16.89 22.28 16.19
CA TRP A 301 -17.51 21.25 17.02
C TRP A 301 -18.89 21.74 17.47
N GLY A 302 -19.92 21.40 16.71
CA GLY A 302 -21.29 21.79 17.03
C GLY A 302 -22.33 20.71 16.71
N PRO A 303 -23.53 20.79 17.29
CA PRO A 303 -24.59 19.78 17.15
C PRO A 303 -25.11 19.64 15.70
N ASN A 304 -24.77 20.58 14.82
CA ASN A 304 -25.16 20.56 13.40
C ASN A 304 -24.32 19.62 12.51
N LEU A 305 -23.32 18.91 13.07
CA LEU A 305 -22.55 17.91 12.31
C LEU A 305 -23.41 16.76 11.74
N ARG A 306 -24.66 16.60 12.18
CA ARG A 306 -25.58 15.55 11.69
C ARG A 306 -26.51 15.98 10.56
N LYS A 307 -26.44 17.20 10.03
CA LYS A 307 -27.39 17.69 9.01
C LYS A 307 -26.84 17.82 7.59
N ALA A 308 -25.63 17.29 7.32
CA ALA A 308 -25.16 17.12 5.96
C ALA A 308 -25.49 15.69 5.50
N THR A 309 -26.66 15.53 4.89
CA THR A 309 -27.12 14.37 4.12
C THR A 309 -28.06 14.88 3.05
#